data_AF-A0A9P6T519-F1
#
_entry.id   AF-A0A9P6T519-F1
#
_cell.length_a   1.000
_cell.length_b   1.000
_cell.length_c   1.000
_cell.angle_alpha   90.00
_cell.angle_beta   90.00
_cell.angle_gamma   90.00
#
_symmetry.space_group_name_H-M   'P 1'
#
loop_
_entity.id
_entity.type
_entity.pdbx_description
1 polymer ?
#
loop_
_entity_poly.entity_id
_entity_poly.type
_entity_poly.pdbx_seq_one_letter_code
_entity_poly.pdbx_strand_id
1 'polypeptide(L)'
;MFKSDVTEKSEVSIHIGKHRRPENETDLGYYLAGLIEGGGSSNGEQGFEMVFHEFDAANAYYIKNIIGYGSVSKIKGKKAVKLSIFHRKGVEKV
;
A
#
# COMPACT_ATOMS: atom_id res chain seq x y z
N MET A 1 16.13 -45.82 -23.44
CA MET A 1 17.02 -44.73 -23.00
C MET A 1 16.16 -43.49 -22.80
N PHE A 2 15.54 -43.37 -21.64
CA PHE A 2 14.72 -42.20 -21.26
C PHE A 2 15.56 -41.39 -20.28
N LYS A 3 15.84 -40.13 -20.61
CA LYS A 3 16.54 -39.20 -19.71
C LYS A 3 15.49 -38.63 -18.74
N SER A 4 15.78 -38.81 -17.46
CA SER A 4 14.98 -38.40 -16.31
C SER A 4 14.89 -36.88 -16.16
N ASP A 5 13.74 -36.47 -15.65
CA ASP A 5 13.26 -35.15 -15.31
C ASP A 5 14.28 -34.25 -14.60
N VAL A 6 14.47 -33.04 -15.12
CA VAL A 6 15.01 -31.92 -14.35
C VAL A 6 13.83 -31.20 -13.72
N THR A 7 13.48 -31.60 -12.50
CA THR A 7 12.62 -30.79 -11.64
C THR A 7 13.49 -29.72 -10.98
N GLU A 8 13.69 -28.58 -11.64
CA GLU A 8 14.15 -27.38 -10.93
C GLU A 8 13.02 -26.92 -10.02
N LYS A 9 13.08 -27.38 -8.77
CA LYS A 9 12.28 -26.88 -7.67
C LYS A 9 12.70 -25.43 -7.43
N SER A 10 11.94 -24.49 -8.00
CA SER A 10 12.10 -23.07 -7.66
C SER A 10 11.91 -22.91 -6.16
N GLU A 11 12.96 -22.49 -5.48
CA GLU A 11 12.90 -22.12 -4.08
C GLU A 11 11.98 -20.90 -3.98
N VAL A 12 10.72 -21.14 -3.62
CA VAL A 12 9.78 -20.06 -3.30
C VAL A 12 10.42 -19.28 -2.15
N SER A 13 10.88 -18.07 -2.45
CA SER A 13 11.49 -17.17 -1.48
C SER A 13 10.51 -16.92 -0.34
N ILE A 14 10.73 -17.60 0.78
CA ILE A 14 10.06 -17.40 2.07
C ILE A 14 10.30 -15.99 2.65
N HIS A 15 11.17 -15.21 2.00
CA HIS A 15 11.37 -13.80 2.27
C HIS A 15 10.63 -13.00 1.20
N ILE A 16 9.32 -12.84 1.37
CA ILE A 16 8.68 -11.59 0.94
C ILE A 16 9.34 -10.53 1.82
N GLY A 17 10.44 -9.95 1.33
CA GLY A 17 11.06 -8.81 1.98
C GLY A 17 9.97 -7.81 2.33
N LYS A 18 10.00 -7.27 3.56
CA LYS A 18 9.09 -6.19 3.97
C LYS A 18 8.98 -5.22 2.80
N HIS A 19 7.75 -4.90 2.39
CA HIS A 19 7.47 -4.08 1.21
C HIS A 19 8.52 -2.99 1.06
N ARG A 20 9.23 -2.99 -0.08
CA ARG A 20 10.30 -2.02 -0.34
C ARG A 20 9.70 -0.63 -0.15
N ARG A 21 10.26 0.10 0.81
CA ARG A 21 9.86 1.48 1.05
C ARG A 21 10.43 2.36 -0.06
N PRO A 22 9.69 3.36 -0.54
CA PRO A 22 10.22 4.33 -1.49
C PRO A 22 11.46 5.03 -0.92
N GLU A 23 12.49 5.16 -1.76
CA GLU A 23 13.78 5.75 -1.39
C GLU A 23 13.88 7.24 -1.77
N ASN A 24 13.03 7.68 -2.71
CA ASN A 24 12.95 9.05 -3.21
C ASN A 24 11.49 9.40 -3.58
N GLU A 25 11.26 10.66 -3.97
CA GLU A 25 9.92 11.18 -4.32
C GLU A 25 9.31 10.49 -5.55
N THR A 26 10.12 10.13 -6.54
CA THR A 26 9.65 9.43 -7.74
C THR A 26 9.15 8.03 -7.41
N ASP A 27 9.92 7.27 -6.63
CA ASP A 27 9.52 5.94 -6.15
C ASP A 27 8.27 6.02 -5.26
N LEU A 28 8.16 7.08 -4.46
CA LEU A 28 6.98 7.34 -3.65
C LEU A 28 5.74 7.55 -4.54
N GLY A 29 5.86 8.33 -5.61
CA GLY A 29 4.78 8.55 -6.59
C GLY A 29 4.31 7.23 -7.20
N TYR A 30 5.23 6.39 -7.69
CA TYR A 30 4.88 5.08 -8.25
C TYR A 30 4.25 4.14 -7.21
N TYR A 31 4.78 4.13 -5.99
CA TYR A 31 4.25 3.34 -4.89
C TYR A 31 2.80 3.73 -4.55
N LEU A 32 2.54 5.03 -4.43
CA LEU A 32 1.20 5.55 -4.13
C LEU A 32 0.22 5.32 -5.28
N ALA A 33 0.65 5.51 -6.53
CA ALA A 33 -0.17 5.22 -7.70
C ALA A 33 -0.63 3.77 -7.72
N GLY A 34 0.28 2.82 -7.48
CA GLY A 34 -0.05 1.39 -7.42
C GLY A 34 -0.99 1.03 -6.27
N LEU A 35 -0.85 1.67 -5.10
CA LEU A 35 -1.78 1.48 -3.98
C LEU A 35 -3.18 2.01 -4.29
N ILE A 36 -3.28 3.16 -4.93
CA ILE A 36 -4.56 3.78 -5.28
C ILE A 36 -5.27 2.96 -6.34
N GLU A 37 -4.57 2.56 -7.41
CA GLU A 37 -5.12 1.72 -8.47
C GLU A 37 -5.53 0.32 -7.96
N GLY A 38 -4.72 -0.26 -7.05
CA GLY A 38 -4.94 -1.62 -6.54
C GLY A 38 -5.98 -1.75 -5.42
N GLY A 39 -6.23 -0.70 -4.64
CA GLY A 39 -7.12 -0.79 -3.47
C GLY A 39 -7.57 0.54 -2.85
N GLY A 40 -7.27 1.66 -3.50
CA GLY A 40 -7.80 2.98 -3.12
C GLY A 40 -9.21 3.19 -3.66
N SER A 41 -9.97 4.04 -2.97
CA SER A 41 -11.24 4.57 -3.45
C SER A 41 -11.18 6.09 -3.40
N SER A 42 -11.43 6.73 -4.54
CA SER A 42 -11.59 8.18 -4.62
C SER A 42 -13.03 8.56 -4.27
N ASN A 43 -13.22 9.37 -3.23
CA ASN A 43 -14.53 9.96 -2.95
C ASN A 43 -14.73 11.21 -3.83
N GLY A 44 -14.85 11.00 -5.14
CA GLY A 44 -14.94 12.07 -6.13
C GLY A 44 -13.69 12.94 -6.20
N GLU A 45 -13.85 14.24 -6.48
CA GLU A 45 -12.76 15.20 -6.70
C GLU A 45 -12.06 15.70 -5.42
N GLN A 46 -12.51 15.29 -4.22
CA GLN A 46 -12.07 15.93 -2.96
C GLN A 46 -11.01 15.17 -2.17
N GLY A 47 -10.66 13.94 -2.57
CA GLY A 47 -9.58 13.17 -1.96
C GLY A 47 -9.73 11.66 -2.11
N PHE A 48 -8.88 10.93 -1.41
CA PHE A 48 -8.79 9.47 -1.51
C PHE A 48 -8.79 8.81 -0.15
N GLU A 49 -9.39 7.62 -0.14
CA GLU A 49 -9.41 6.71 0.99
C GLU A 49 -8.74 5.40 0.60
N MET A 50 -7.91 4.87 1.48
CA MET A 50 -7.28 3.56 1.32
C MET A 50 -7.65 2.69 2.52
N VAL A 51 -8.06 1.45 2.26
CA VAL A 51 -8.39 0.49 3.31
C VAL A 51 -7.28 -0.55 3.43
N PHE A 52 -6.76 -0.69 4.64
CA PHE A 52 -5.71 -1.66 4.98
C PHE A 52 -6.27 -2.69 5.93
N HIS A 53 -5.77 -3.92 5.85
CA HIS A 53 -6.01 -4.92 6.89
C HIS A 53 -5.41 -4.43 8.23
N GLU A 54 -5.95 -4.89 9.36
CA GLU A 54 -5.49 -4.44 10.69
C GLU A 54 -4.00 -4.74 10.94
N PHE A 55 -3.49 -5.85 10.39
CA PHE A 55 -2.07 -6.20 10.45
C PHE A 55 -1.16 -5.26 9.63
N ASP A 56 -1.74 -4.58 8.63
CA ASP A 56 -1.05 -3.60 7.78
C ASP A 56 -1.27 -2.15 8.25
N ALA A 57 -1.81 -1.94 9.45
CA ALA A 57 -2.06 -0.60 9.97
C ALA A 57 -0.80 0.27 10.01
N ALA A 58 0.37 -0.34 10.21
CA ALA A 58 1.65 0.37 10.16
C ALA A 58 1.90 1.03 8.79
N ASN A 59 1.44 0.42 7.68
CA ASN A 59 1.57 0.99 6.34
C ASN A 59 0.66 2.22 6.18
N ALA A 60 -0.56 2.18 6.72
CA ALA A 60 -1.46 3.33 6.72
C ALA A 60 -0.85 4.54 7.45
N TYR A 61 -0.23 4.32 8.61
CA TYR A 61 0.46 5.39 9.36
C TYR A 61 1.74 5.85 8.67
N TYR A 62 2.48 4.95 8.04
CA TYR A 62 3.67 5.30 7.26
C TYR A 62 3.32 6.26 6.11
N ILE A 63 2.29 5.93 5.33
CA ILE A 63 1.82 6.76 4.21
C ILE A 63 1.34 8.13 4.72
N LYS A 64 0.52 8.14 5.79
CA LYS A 64 0.10 9.39 6.46
C LYS A 64 1.30 10.27 6.82
N ASN A 65 2.34 9.68 7.41
CA ASN A 65 3.51 10.42 7.87
C ASN A 65 4.34 11.00 6.72
N ILE A 66 4.49 10.26 5.61
CA ILE A 66 5.20 10.76 4.43
C ILE A 66 4.44 11.89 3.75
N ILE A 67 3.14 11.72 3.53
CA ILE A 67 2.30 12.75 2.92
C ILE A 67 2.23 13.98 3.86
N GLY A 68 2.23 13.74 5.17
CA GLY A 68 2.11 14.76 6.22
C GLY A 68 0.67 15.20 6.45
N TYR A 69 -0.30 14.52 5.84
CA TYR A 69 -1.73 14.81 5.92
C TYR A 69 -2.54 13.52 6.00
N GLY A 70 -3.78 13.65 6.47
CA GLY A 70 -4.76 12.57 6.54
C GLY A 70 -5.01 12.02 7.94
N SER A 71 -6.04 11.19 8.05
CA SER A 71 -6.48 10.55 9.28
C SER A 71 -6.54 9.04 9.11
N VAL A 72 -6.17 8.29 10.15
CA VAL A 72 -6.29 6.83 10.19
C VAL A 72 -7.34 6.47 11.24
N SER A 73 -8.34 5.69 10.83
CA SER A 73 -9.44 5.26 11.70
C SER A 73 -9.75 3.77 11.53
N LYS A 74 -10.21 3.11 12.59
CA LYS A 74 -10.66 1.71 12.52
C LYS A 74 -12.05 1.64 11.86
N ILE A 75 -12.27 0.62 11.04
CA ILE A 75 -13.60 0.36 10.47
C ILE A 75 -14.38 -0.53 11.44
N LYS A 76 -15.53 -0.05 11.94
CA LYS A 76 -16.34 -0.77 12.92
C LYS A 76 -16.78 -2.13 12.37
N GLY A 77 -16.59 -3.19 13.16
CA GLY A 77 -16.98 -4.55 12.80
C GLY A 77 -16.10 -5.21 11.73
N LYS A 78 -14.96 -4.61 11.37
CA LYS A 78 -14.00 -5.18 10.42
C LYS A 78 -12.59 -5.17 10.98
N LYS A 79 -11.78 -6.15 10.58
CA LYS A 79 -10.33 -6.21 10.85
C LYS A 79 -9.54 -5.31 9.89
N ALA A 80 -9.92 -4.03 9.85
CA ALA A 80 -9.39 -3.10 8.86
C ALA A 80 -9.29 -1.68 9.42
N VAL A 81 -8.33 -0.92 8.90
CA VAL A 81 -8.17 0.51 9.13
C VAL A 81 -8.34 1.26 7.81
N LYS A 82 -8.85 2.48 7.88
CA LYS A 82 -9.02 3.39 6.75
C LYS A 82 -8.09 4.58 6.93
N LEU A 83 -7.28 4.85 5.92
CA LEU A 83 -6.57 6.11 5.73
C LEU A 83 -7.42 7.02 4.86
N SER A 84 -7.71 8.22 5.32
CA SER A 84 -8.48 9.23 4.59
C SER A 84 -7.65 10.49 4.41
N ILE A 85 -7.46 10.93 3.16
CA ILE A 85 -6.69 12.14 2.81
C ILE A 85 -7.59 13.06 1.98
N PHE A 86 -8.10 14.11 2.65
CA PHE A 86 -8.98 15.13 2.05
C PHE A 86 -8.40 16.55 2.15
N HIS A 87 -7.27 16.70 2.84
CA HIS A 87 -6.62 18.01 2.91
C HIS A 87 -6.00 18.33 1.56
N ARG A 88 -6.32 19.48 0.96
CA ARG A 88 -5.89 19.83 -0.41
C ARG A 88 -4.38 19.67 -0.64
N LYS A 89 -3.55 20.20 0.27
CA LYS A 89 -2.08 20.04 0.23
C LYS A 89 -1.60 18.58 0.34
N GLY A 90 -2.42 17.71 0.92
CA GLY A 90 -2.15 16.28 0.97
C GLY A 90 -2.55 15.57 -0.32
N VAL A 91 -3.62 16.03 -0.97
CA VAL A 91 -4.04 15.53 -2.28
C VAL A 91 -3.05 15.95 -3.37
N GLU A 92 -2.55 17.20 -3.34
CA GLU A 92 -1.54 17.71 -4.28
C GLU A 92 -0.18 16.96 -4.21
N LYS A 93 0.04 16.14 -3.18
CA LYS A 93 1.27 15.35 -2.96
C LYS A 93 1.17 13.91 -3.47
N VAL A 94 0.00 13.53 -4.00
CA VAL A 94 -0.32 12.17 -4.43
C VAL A 94 -0.71 12.22 -5.90
#